data_AF-P95465-F1
#
_entry.id   AF-P95465-F1
#
_cell.length_a   1.000
_cell.length_b   1.000
_cell.length_c   1.000
_cell.angle_alpha   90.00
_cell.angle_beta   90.00
_cell.angle_gamma   90.00
#
_symmetry.space_group_name_H-M   'P 1'
#
loop_
_entity.id
_entity.type
_entity.pdbx_description
1 polymer ?
#
loop_
_entity_poly.entity_id
_entity_poly.type
_entity_poly.pdbx_seq_one_letter_code
_entity_poly.pdbx_strand_id
1 'polypeptide(L)' 'MTEQVYDVVVVGGGVAGAALLYSLATFTDLKRVALIEKYSQVATVNSKSTNNSQTIHCGDI' A
#
# COMPACT_ATOMS: atom_id res chain seq x y z
N MET A 1 4.60 -21.87 -21.36
CA MET A 1 4.11 -20.70 -20.60
C MET A 1 5.32 -20.12 -19.87
N THR A 2 5.63 -18.86 -20.05
CA THR A 2 6.65 -18.18 -19.24
C THR A 2 6.00 -17.75 -17.92
N GLU A 3 6.53 -18.21 -16.79
CA GLU A 3 6.06 -17.76 -15.48
C GLU A 3 6.35 -16.27 -15.33
N GLN A 4 5.30 -15.47 -15.13
CA GLN A 4 5.45 -14.05 -14.77
C GLN A 4 5.72 -13.95 -13.27
N VAL A 5 7.00 -13.99 -12.92
CA VAL A 5 7.47 -13.78 -11.55
C VAL A 5 7.41 -12.28 -11.24
N TYR A 6 6.84 -11.87 -10.11
CA TYR A 6 6.99 -10.50 -9.61
C TYR A 6 8.20 -10.45 -8.68
N ASP A 7 8.91 -9.32 -8.66
CA ASP A 7 10.05 -9.13 -7.76
C ASP A 7 9.53 -8.92 -6.32
N VAL A 8 8.43 -8.17 -6.17
CA VAL A 8 7.73 -7.96 -4.89
C VAL A 8 6.21 -7.88 -5.12
N VAL A 9 5.42 -8.47 -4.22
CA VAL A 9 3.97 -8.29 -4.13
C VAL A 9 3.61 -7.71 -2.76
N VAL A 10 2.99 -6.54 -2.73
CA VAL A 10 2.47 -5.89 -1.53
C VAL A 10 1.02 -6.34 -1.29
N VAL A 11 0.72 -6.85 -0.10
CA VAL A 11 -0.62 -7.33 0.27
C VAL A 11 -1.29 -6.31 1.18
N GLY A 12 -2.36 -5.68 0.68
CA GLY A 12 -3.15 -4.65 1.35
C GLY A 12 -2.94 -3.26 0.74
N GLY A 13 -4.02 -2.66 0.25
CA GLY A 13 -4.10 -1.32 -0.31
C GLY A 13 -4.50 -0.25 0.71
N GLY A 14 -4.09 -0.39 1.97
CA GLY A 14 -4.16 0.67 2.97
C GLY A 14 -3.01 1.69 2.82
N VAL A 15 -2.97 2.69 3.70
CA VAL A 15 -1.94 3.75 3.68
C VAL A 15 -0.51 3.20 3.68
N ALA A 16 -0.25 2.18 4.51
CA ALA A 16 1.08 1.56 4.60
C ALA A 16 1.46 0.82 3.31
N GLY A 17 0.54 0.03 2.74
CA GLY A 17 0.80 -0.72 1.51
C GLY A 17 0.96 0.18 0.28
N ALA A 18 0.16 1.23 0.17
CA ALA A 18 0.30 2.24 -0.88
C ALA A 18 1.63 3.00 -0.75
N ALA A 19 2.01 3.40 0.48
CA ALA A 19 3.30 4.05 0.73
C ALA A 19 4.48 3.12 0.40
N LEU A 20 4.38 1.84 0.75
CA LEU A 20 5.40 0.84 0.40
C LEU A 20 5.50 0.65 -1.12
N LEU A 21 4.38 0.49 -1.83
CA LEU A 21 4.36 0.40 -3.29
C LEU A 21 5.05 1.61 -3.92
N TYR A 22 4.69 2.82 -3.48
CA TYR A 22 5.32 4.06 -3.95
C TYR A 22 6.82 4.06 -3.69
N SER A 23 7.24 3.65 -2.49
CA SER A 23 8.65 3.66 -2.10
C SER A 23 9.47 2.67 -2.92
N LEU A 24 8.95 1.46 -3.13
CA LEU A 24 9.59 0.44 -3.98
C LEU A 24 9.67 0.92 -5.44
N ALA A 25 8.58 1.44 -5.99
CA ALA A 25 8.54 1.90 -7.38
C ALA A 25 9.43 3.13 -7.64
N THR A 26 9.64 3.97 -6.63
CA THR A 26 10.35 5.25 -6.80
C THR A 26 11.83 5.16 -6.42
N PHE A 27 12.17 4.40 -5.38
CA PHE A 27 13.48 4.46 -4.74
C PHE A 27 14.28 3.16 -4.86
N THR A 28 13.84 2.22 -5.69
CA THR A 28 14.56 0.98 -5.97
C THR A 28 14.65 0.73 -7.48
N ASP A 29 15.43 -0.26 -7.87
CA ASP A 29 15.59 -0.69 -9.25
C ASP A 29 14.66 -1.87 -9.65
N LEU A 30 13.79 -2.30 -8.74
CA LEU A 30 12.79 -3.36 -8.96
C LEU A 30 11.91 -3.04 -10.18
N LYS A 31 11.64 -4.05 -11.02
CA LYS A 31 10.95 -3.85 -12.31
C LYS A 31 9.49 -4.30 -12.28
N ARG A 32 9.17 -5.28 -11.44
CA ARG A 32 7.85 -5.90 -11.37
C ARG A 32 7.38 -5.90 -9.93
N VAL A 33 6.71 -4.82 -9.55
CA VAL A 33 6.06 -4.69 -8.24
C VAL A 33 4.55 -4.70 -8.44
N ALA A 34 3.84 -5.51 -7.65
CA ALA A 34 2.38 -5.54 -7.65
C ALA A 34 1.83 -5.17 -6.26
N LEU A 35 0.60 -4.65 -6.24
CA LEU A 35 -0.19 -4.50 -5.03
C LEU A 35 -1.51 -5.23 -5.21
N ILE A 36 -1.91 -6.00 -4.20
CA ILE A 36 -3.20 -6.68 -4.15
C ILE A 36 -4.01 -6.18 -2.96
N GLU A 37 -5.29 -5.93 -3.17
CA GLU A 37 -6.25 -5.52 -2.14
C GLU A 37 -7.43 -6.49 -2.17
N LYS A 38 -7.87 -6.93 -1.00
CA LYS A 38 -9.01 -7.84 -0.82
C LYS A 38 -10.33 -7.17 -1.18
N TYR A 39 -10.47 -5.89 -0.84
CA TYR A 39 -11.68 -5.12 -1.09
C TYR A 39 -11.71 -4.54 -2.50
N SER A 40 -12.89 -4.14 -2.97
CA SER A 40 -13.09 -3.61 -4.33
C SER A 40 -12.35 -2.30 -4.61
N GLN A 41 -11.87 -1.61 -3.55
CA GLN A 41 -11.15 -0.36 -3.63
C GLN A 41 -10.08 -0.28 -2.51
N VAL A 42 -9.03 0.50 -2.79
CA VAL A 42 -8.00 0.85 -1.80
C VAL A 42 -8.59 1.70 -0.67
N ALA A 43 -7.94 1.67 0.49
CA ALA A 43 -8.28 2.50 1.65
C ALA A 43 -9.75 2.41 2.11
N THR A 44 -10.38 1.24 2.02
CA THR A 44 -11.80 1.05 2.38
C THR A 44 -12.05 0.74 3.86
N VAL A 45 -11.01 0.34 4.60
CA VAL A 45 -11.05 0.02 6.03
C VAL A 45 -10.43 1.14 6.87
N ASN A 46 -9.39 0.87 7.68
CA ASN A 46 -8.79 1.84 8.60
C ASN A 46 -8.15 3.07 7.92
N SER A 47 -7.76 2.94 6.64
CA SER A 47 -7.24 4.07 5.86
C SER A 47 -8.33 4.92 5.21
N LYS A 48 -9.61 4.54 5.35
CA LYS A 48 -10.74 5.34 4.87
C LYS A 48 -10.82 6.62 5.70
N SER A 49 -11.11 7.74 5.04
CA SER A 49 -11.23 9.05 5.70
C SER A 49 -12.30 9.10 6.80
N THR A 50 -13.27 8.19 6.79
CA THR A 50 -14.33 8.12 7.79
C THR A 50 -14.09 7.08 8.88
N ASN A 51 -12.96 6.36 8.86
CA ASN A 51 -12.70 5.21 9.74
C ASN A 51 -11.41 5.36 10.58
N ASN A 52 -10.90 6.58 10.69
CA ASN A 52 -9.87 6.94 11.65
C ASN A 52 -10.09 8.39 12.10
N SER A 53 -9.36 8.85 13.12
CA SER A 53 -9.56 10.16 13.72
C SER A 53 -9.28 11.35 12.79
N GLN A 54 -8.69 11.12 11.61
CA GLN A 54 -8.30 12.16 10.65
C GLN A 54 -7.34 13.20 11.25
N THR A 55 -6.52 12.77 12.21
CA THR A 55 -5.51 13.58 12.89
C THR A 55 -4.12 13.03 12.60
N ILE A 56 -3.19 13.91 12.25
CA ILE A 56 -1.75 13.60 12.28
C ILE A 56 -1.22 14.18 13.59
N HIS A 57 -0.79 13.31 14.50
CA HIS A 57 -0.25 13.71 15.79
C HIS A 57 1.07 12.99 16.06
N CYS A 58 1.97 13.63 16.80
CA CYS A 58 3.22 13.04 17.29
C CYS A 58 3.03 12.20 18.57
N GLY A 59 1.89 12.36 19.25
CA GLY A 59 1.62 11.71 20.53
C GLY A 59 1.69 12.68 21.71
N ASP A 60 1.98 13.95 21.43
CA ASP A 60 2.02 15.01 22.42
C ASP A 60 0.58 15.49 22.66
N ILE A 61 0.03 15.11 23.81
CA ILE A 61 -1.22 15.67 24.36
C ILE A 61 -0.95 16.30 25.72
#